data_AF-A0A3M7PBU0-F1
#
_entry.id   AF-A0A3M7PBU0-F1
#
_cell.length_a   1.000
_cell.length_b   1.000
_cell.length_c   1.000
_cell.angle_alpha   90.00
_cell.angle_beta   90.00
_cell.angle_gamma   90.00
#
_symmetry.space_group_name_H-M   'P 1'
#
loop_
_entity.id
_entity.type
_entity.pdbx_description
1 polymer ?
#
loop_
_entity_poly.entity_id
_entity_poly.type
_entity_poly.pdbx_seq_one_letter_code
_entity_poly.pdbx_strand_id
1 'polypeptide(L)'
;MNLDDGLVWIKYLFYNIQYIHLINYCQCTKWNSASTNLRSFIMAHCCLYLNNIDQSIHFFLRASYNLGKEVYLKKLVSLGMTKNSTSSDTLIPNAQLKTSRRSIIISRPSITAANTSPMLGLVSATDENAVLLDYYTKTIHYYDLNGNLEAAIELIQNALLKCQFDYKSKSKLYCILFKSYMDLEYFDKAYISLMSNTDIEWKKICLKNFISELCNQNKSEILVSFDYGDLLNEVFNILMYRAKAIDLRTNDLYRVLFSLNIRCKNYRRAALCMYECYLRLQREVHGINSLKRQEKCLLTCLNVLKLVDPKFAWINLTDLDLP
;
A
#
# COMPACT_ATOMS: atom_id res chain seq x y z
N MET A 1 25.75 21.98 -30.70
CA MET A 1 24.35 22.27 -30.36
C MET A 1 24.27 22.47 -28.86
N ASN A 2 23.79 23.62 -28.43
CA ASN A 2 23.68 23.95 -27.00
C ASN A 2 22.74 22.95 -26.31
N LEU A 3 23.09 22.53 -25.09
CA LEU A 3 22.31 21.52 -24.33
C LEU A 3 20.83 21.89 -24.17
N ASP A 4 20.50 23.19 -24.18
CA ASP A 4 19.12 23.68 -24.02
C ASP A 4 18.20 23.33 -25.21
N ASP A 5 18.70 23.37 -26.45
CA ASP A 5 17.89 23.04 -27.64
C ASP A 5 17.61 21.53 -27.74
N GLY A 6 18.59 20.70 -27.38
CA GLY A 6 18.44 19.24 -27.35
C GLY A 6 17.42 18.79 -26.30
N LEU A 7 17.31 19.52 -25.19
CA LEU A 7 16.42 19.18 -24.08
C LEU A 7 14.95 19.53 -24.38
N VAL A 8 14.70 20.58 -25.16
CA VAL A 8 13.35 20.89 -25.69
C VAL A 8 12.90 19.79 -26.64
N TRP A 9 13.80 19.31 -27.51
CA TRP A 9 13.50 18.23 -28.45
C TRP A 9 13.25 16.90 -27.74
N ILE A 10 14.07 16.55 -26.74
CA ILE A 10 13.84 15.39 -25.86
C ILE A 10 12.47 15.48 -25.17
N LYS A 11 12.14 16.64 -24.58
CA LYS A 11 10.83 16.83 -23.93
C LYS A 11 9.69 16.61 -24.92
N TYR A 12 9.78 17.19 -26.10
CA TYR A 12 8.76 17.04 -27.15
C TYR A 12 8.58 15.58 -27.57
N LEU A 13 9.67 14.86 -27.84
CA LEU A 13 9.63 13.44 -28.19
C LEU A 13 9.07 12.57 -27.05
N PHE A 14 9.43 12.88 -25.80
CA PHE A 14 8.95 12.18 -24.63
C PHE A 14 7.43 12.38 -24.43
N TYR A 15 6.92 13.61 -24.60
CA TYR A 15 5.49 13.91 -24.51
C TYR A 15 4.66 13.26 -25.63
N ASN A 16 5.27 13.06 -26.80
CA ASN A 16 4.66 12.45 -27.97
C ASN A 16 4.87 10.94 -28.07
N ILE A 17 5.46 10.30 -27.04
CA ILE A 17 5.58 8.82 -26.96
C ILE A 17 6.46 8.28 -28.13
N GLN A 18 7.36 9.10 -28.67
CA GLN A 18 8.23 8.73 -29.80
C GLN A 18 9.53 8.07 -29.33
N TYR A 19 9.41 6.93 -28.62
CA TYR A 19 10.54 6.29 -27.93
C TYR A 19 11.63 5.74 -28.85
N ILE A 20 11.29 5.34 -30.09
CA ILE A 20 12.27 4.84 -31.08
C ILE A 20 13.22 5.97 -31.51
N HIS A 21 12.67 7.16 -31.80
CA HIS A 21 13.46 8.34 -32.13
C HIS A 21 14.30 8.81 -30.94
N LEU A 22 13.77 8.64 -29.73
CA LEU A 22 14.46 8.96 -28.49
C LEU A 22 15.67 8.05 -28.25
N ILE A 23 15.57 6.75 -28.53
CA ILE A 23 16.68 5.79 -28.44
C ILE A 23 17.77 6.15 -29.45
N ASN A 24 17.41 6.38 -30.71
CA ASN A 24 18.36 6.75 -31.76
C ASN A 24 19.08 8.06 -31.41
N TYR A 25 18.36 9.04 -30.86
CA TYR A 25 18.96 10.27 -30.35
C TYR A 25 19.94 10.03 -29.21
N CYS A 26 19.58 9.18 -28.24
CA CYS A 26 20.46 8.86 -27.12
C CYS A 26 21.73 8.12 -27.54
N GLN A 27 21.70 7.35 -28.63
CA GLN A 27 22.86 6.65 -29.19
C GLN A 27 23.76 7.56 -30.02
N CYS A 28 23.17 8.47 -30.82
CA CYS A 28 23.92 9.31 -31.76
C CYS A 28 24.59 10.53 -31.11
N THR A 29 24.19 10.95 -29.92
CA THR A 29 24.71 12.16 -29.26
C THR A 29 25.83 11.84 -28.27
N LYS A 30 26.87 12.69 -28.23
CA LYS A 30 27.90 12.65 -27.17
C LYS A 30 27.37 13.41 -25.96
N TRP A 31 27.17 12.71 -24.84
CA TRP A 31 26.63 13.27 -23.60
C TRP A 31 27.75 13.77 -22.70
N ASN A 32 27.55 14.92 -22.07
CA ASN A 32 28.46 15.43 -21.03
C ASN A 32 28.24 14.66 -19.72
N SER A 33 29.24 14.69 -18.82
CA SER A 33 29.15 14.05 -17.50
C SER A 33 27.93 14.50 -16.69
N ALA A 34 27.49 15.75 -16.86
CA ALA A 34 26.34 16.36 -16.20
C ALA A 34 24.96 16.11 -16.87
N SER A 35 24.91 15.37 -17.98
CA SER A 35 23.65 14.95 -18.62
C SER A 35 23.50 13.42 -18.67
N THR A 36 24.44 12.71 -18.03
CA THR A 36 24.49 11.25 -18.03
C THR A 36 23.33 10.63 -17.24
N ASN A 37 22.84 11.30 -16.19
CA ASN A 37 21.69 10.80 -15.42
C ASN A 37 20.38 11.02 -16.18
N LEU A 38 20.22 12.18 -16.83
CA LEU A 38 19.08 12.44 -17.73
C LEU A 38 19.03 11.43 -18.89
N ARG A 39 20.17 11.09 -19.50
CA ARG A 39 20.25 10.00 -20.50
C ARG A 39 19.78 8.67 -19.92
N SER A 40 20.27 8.32 -18.72
CA SER A 40 19.91 7.07 -18.06
C SER A 40 18.40 7.03 -17.76
N PHE A 41 17.82 8.14 -17.30
CA PHE A 41 16.38 8.26 -17.05
C PHE A 41 15.56 8.07 -18.33
N ILE A 42 15.96 8.71 -19.42
CA ILE A 42 15.30 8.59 -20.73
C ILE A 42 15.39 7.16 -21.25
N MET A 43 16.57 6.56 -21.18
CA MET A 43 16.79 5.18 -21.61
C MET A 43 15.95 4.20 -20.78
N ALA A 44 15.80 4.45 -19.49
CA ALA A 44 14.97 3.64 -18.60
C ALA A 44 13.50 3.64 -19.05
N HIS A 45 12.94 4.81 -19.38
CA HIS A 45 11.60 4.92 -19.94
C HIS A 45 11.48 4.22 -21.30
N CYS A 46 12.42 4.44 -22.21
CA CYS A 46 12.45 3.74 -23.50
C CYS A 46 12.45 2.21 -23.34
N CYS A 47 13.29 1.69 -22.44
CA CYS A 47 13.35 0.26 -22.12
C CYS A 47 12.04 -0.25 -21.51
N LEU A 48 11.36 0.57 -20.70
CA LEU A 48 10.05 0.24 -20.14
C LEU A 48 9.02 0.08 -21.28
N TYR A 49 8.95 1.03 -22.22
CA TYR A 49 8.04 0.92 -23.37
C TYR A 49 8.35 -0.26 -24.30
N LEU A 50 9.62 -0.65 -24.41
CA LEU A 50 10.04 -1.83 -25.16
C LEU A 50 9.89 -3.15 -24.38
N ASN A 51 9.30 -3.11 -23.18
CA ASN A 51 9.11 -4.24 -22.27
C ASN A 51 10.42 -4.94 -21.84
N ASN A 52 11.54 -4.22 -21.86
CA ASN A 52 12.82 -4.71 -21.33
C ASN A 52 13.01 -4.20 -19.90
N ILE A 53 12.42 -4.94 -18.96
CA ILE A 53 12.23 -4.53 -17.57
C ILE A 53 13.56 -4.44 -16.82
N ASP A 54 14.43 -5.45 -16.94
CA ASP A 54 15.71 -5.50 -16.21
C ASP A 54 16.63 -4.33 -16.58
N GLN A 55 16.70 -4.02 -17.87
CA GLN A 55 17.47 -2.86 -18.35
C GLN A 55 16.87 -1.55 -17.85
N SER A 56 15.54 -1.46 -17.84
CA SER A 56 14.82 -0.29 -17.33
C SER A 56 15.15 -0.04 -15.85
N ILE A 57 15.10 -1.07 -15.01
CA ILE A 57 15.45 -0.99 -13.58
C ILE A 57 16.89 -0.53 -13.41
N HIS A 58 17.83 -1.15 -14.12
CA HIS A 58 19.25 -0.78 -14.06
C HIS A 58 19.46 0.70 -14.43
N PHE A 59 18.80 1.20 -15.47
CA PHE A 59 18.93 2.59 -15.91
C PHE A 59 18.25 3.59 -14.96
N PHE A 60 17.10 3.25 -14.34
CA PHE A 60 16.51 4.08 -13.29
C PHE A 60 17.39 4.14 -12.03
N LEU A 61 17.95 3.01 -11.60
CA LEU A 61 18.90 3.00 -10.49
C LEU A 61 20.15 3.82 -10.81
N ARG A 62 20.66 3.76 -12.05
CA ARG A 62 21.78 4.61 -12.48
C ARG A 62 21.42 6.10 -12.47
N ALA A 63 20.20 6.46 -12.85
CA ALA A 63 19.73 7.84 -12.85
C ALA A 63 19.49 8.40 -11.44
N SER A 64 19.30 7.55 -10.42
CA SER A 64 19.16 8.01 -9.03
C SER A 64 20.46 8.54 -8.39
N TYR A 65 21.63 8.31 -8.99
CA TYR A 65 22.89 8.85 -8.48
C TYR A 65 23.03 10.35 -8.82
N ASN A 66 23.37 11.21 -7.86
CA ASN A 66 23.62 12.65 -8.05
C ASN A 66 22.42 13.50 -8.54
N LEU A 67 21.19 13.14 -8.17
CA LEU A 67 19.97 13.93 -8.49
C LEU A 67 20.02 15.40 -8.01
N GLY A 68 20.78 15.68 -6.95
CA GLY A 68 20.93 17.03 -6.39
C GLY A 68 21.49 18.06 -7.37
N LYS A 69 22.32 17.64 -8.34
CA LYS A 69 23.11 18.52 -9.22
C LYS A 69 22.43 18.85 -10.56
N GLU A 70 21.47 18.05 -11.02
CA GLU A 70 20.86 18.22 -12.35
C GLU A 70 19.50 18.94 -12.29
N VAL A 71 19.49 20.24 -12.57
CA VAL A 71 18.28 21.10 -12.63
C VAL A 71 17.25 20.58 -13.66
N TYR A 72 17.74 19.99 -14.76
CA TYR A 72 16.89 19.54 -15.85
C TYR A 72 16.16 18.23 -15.55
N LEU A 73 16.82 17.29 -14.88
CA LEU A 73 16.17 16.07 -14.42
C LEU A 73 15.11 16.39 -13.38
N LYS A 74 15.40 17.30 -12.43
CA LYS A 74 14.39 17.81 -11.48
C LYS A 74 13.17 18.40 -12.19
N LYS A 75 13.38 19.24 -13.22
CA LYS A 75 12.29 19.79 -14.04
C LYS A 75 11.49 18.68 -14.75
N LEU A 76 12.15 17.71 -15.37
CA LEU A 76 11.49 16.62 -16.12
C LEU A 76 10.71 15.69 -15.19
N VAL A 77 11.29 15.31 -14.05
CA VAL A 77 10.61 14.55 -12.99
C VAL A 77 9.43 15.35 -12.40
N SER A 78 9.53 16.68 -12.25
CA SER A 78 8.40 17.51 -11.82
C SER A 78 7.29 17.64 -12.88
N LEU A 79 7.66 17.65 -14.16
CA LEU A 79 6.75 17.83 -15.31
C LEU A 79 6.07 16.52 -15.75
N GLY A 80 6.65 15.37 -15.44
CA GLY A 80 6.18 14.05 -15.87
C GLY A 80 4.82 13.60 -15.33
N MET A 81 4.08 14.47 -14.65
CA MET A 81 2.72 14.23 -14.11
C MET A 81 1.62 15.08 -14.77
N THR A 82 1.90 15.90 -15.79
CA THR A 82 0.85 16.67 -16.50
C THR A 82 0.32 15.94 -17.73
N LYS A 83 -0.27 14.77 -17.54
CA LYS A 83 -1.40 14.33 -18.37
C LYS A 83 -2.40 13.67 -17.45
N ASN A 84 -3.33 14.48 -16.94
CA ASN A 84 -4.66 14.01 -16.59
C ASN A 84 -5.68 15.01 -17.15
N SER A 85 -6.75 14.44 -17.69
CA SER A 85 -8.05 15.08 -17.98
C SER A 85 -8.05 16.22 -19.00
N THR A 86 -8.15 15.90 -20.28
CA THR A 86 -9.24 16.31 -21.21
C THR A 86 -8.79 16.11 -22.67
N SER A 87 -9.71 15.61 -23.49
CA SER A 87 -9.70 15.54 -24.96
C SER A 87 -8.55 14.80 -25.65
N SER A 88 -8.74 13.51 -25.93
CA SER A 88 -9.13 13.05 -27.27
C SER A 88 -9.19 11.53 -27.28
N ASP A 89 -10.43 11.03 -27.21
CA ASP A 89 -10.79 9.77 -27.83
C ASP A 89 -10.37 9.85 -29.30
N THR A 90 -9.44 9.00 -29.73
CA THR A 90 -9.54 8.19 -30.95
C THR A 90 -8.25 7.40 -31.20
N LEU A 91 -8.45 6.09 -31.39
CA LEU A 91 -7.62 5.15 -32.17
C LEU A 91 -6.35 4.58 -31.52
N ILE A 92 -6.53 3.54 -30.67
CA ILE A 92 -5.89 2.21 -30.86
C ILE A 92 -6.90 1.13 -30.37
N PRO A 93 -7.15 0.05 -31.13
CA PRO A 93 -8.23 -0.91 -30.85
C PRO A 93 -7.96 -1.86 -29.68
N ASN A 94 -9.07 -2.22 -29.04
CA ASN A 94 -9.23 -3.09 -27.88
C ASN A 94 -8.37 -4.37 -27.85
N ALA A 95 -7.64 -4.55 -26.75
CA ALA A 95 -7.54 -5.85 -26.09
C ALA A 95 -8.10 -5.69 -24.67
N GLN A 96 -9.25 -6.32 -24.42
CA GLN A 96 -9.98 -6.26 -23.17
C GLN A 96 -9.19 -6.94 -22.04
N LEU A 97 -8.77 -6.17 -21.04
CA LEU A 97 -8.64 -6.64 -19.67
C LEU A 97 -9.42 -5.67 -18.77
N LYS A 98 -10.68 -6.03 -18.53
CA LYS A 98 -11.51 -5.43 -17.48
C LYS A 98 -10.85 -5.73 -16.14
N THR A 99 -10.27 -4.72 -15.50
CA THR A 99 -10.36 -4.60 -14.03
C THR A 99 -10.62 -3.14 -13.69
N SER A 100 -11.87 -2.85 -13.38
CA SER A 100 -12.29 -1.65 -12.68
C SER A 100 -11.56 -1.60 -11.34
N ARG A 101 -10.50 -0.79 -11.21
CA ARG A 101 -9.85 -0.50 -9.93
C ARG A 101 -10.11 0.96 -9.59
N ARG A 102 -11.00 1.16 -8.60
CA ARG A 102 -11.33 2.47 -8.01
C ARG A 102 -10.05 3.15 -7.54
N SER A 103 -9.74 4.31 -8.11
CA SER A 103 -8.71 5.21 -7.59
C SER A 103 -9.16 5.74 -6.23
N ILE A 104 -8.57 5.22 -5.15
CA ILE A 104 -8.74 5.79 -3.82
C ILE A 104 -7.86 7.04 -3.77
N ILE A 105 -8.51 8.20 -3.80
CA ILE A 105 -7.89 9.50 -3.53
C ILE A 105 -7.42 9.46 -2.07
N ILE A 106 -6.11 9.40 -1.87
CA ILE A 106 -5.52 9.62 -0.54
C ILE A 106 -5.57 11.13 -0.29
N SER A 107 -6.63 11.57 0.39
CA SER A 107 -6.78 12.94 0.86
C SER A 107 -5.66 13.29 1.84
N ARG A 108 -4.99 14.41 1.59
CA ARG A 108 -4.09 15.06 2.56
C ARG A 108 -4.90 15.48 3.79
N PRO A 109 -4.44 15.21 5.03
CA PRO A 109 -4.94 15.94 6.18
C PRO A 109 -4.33 17.35 6.16
N SER A 110 -5.20 18.35 6.21
CA SER A 110 -4.89 19.77 6.33
C SER A 110 -4.32 20.06 7.71
N ILE A 111 -3.10 20.61 7.77
CA ILE A 111 -2.55 21.23 8.98
C ILE A 111 -2.27 22.70 8.63
N THR A 112 -2.97 23.56 9.36
CA THR A 112 -2.95 25.02 9.31
C THR A 112 -1.57 25.58 9.63
N ALA A 113 -1.15 26.58 8.87
CA ALA A 113 0.09 27.32 9.04
C ALA A 113 0.09 28.19 10.31
N ALA A 114 1.21 28.20 11.03
CA ALA A 114 1.63 29.28 11.93
C ALA A 114 3.16 29.35 12.00
N ASN A 115 3.74 30.35 11.32
CA ASN A 115 4.81 31.30 11.73
C ASN A 115 5.53 30.99 13.07
N THR A 116 6.85 31.10 13.30
CA THR A 116 7.95 31.95 12.76
C THR A 116 9.28 31.47 13.41
N SER A 117 10.33 31.18 12.62
CA SER A 117 11.64 31.90 12.55
C SER A 117 12.78 31.25 13.39
N PRO A 118 14.08 31.55 13.13
CA PRO A 118 15.04 30.60 12.54
C PRO A 118 16.27 30.30 13.41
N MET A 119 16.84 29.09 13.35
CA MET A 119 18.14 28.80 13.97
C MET A 119 18.91 27.71 13.23
N LEU A 120 19.98 28.16 12.57
CA LEU A 120 21.26 27.51 12.27
C LEU A 120 21.29 26.01 11.91
N GLY A 121 21.56 25.75 10.62
CA GLY A 121 22.65 24.85 10.21
C GLY A 121 22.34 23.36 10.05
N LEU A 122 21.46 22.98 9.12
CA LEU A 122 21.29 21.57 8.66
C LEU A 122 20.62 21.44 7.27
N VAL A 123 20.86 22.37 6.34
CA VAL A 123 20.05 22.51 5.10
C VAL A 123 20.54 21.66 3.90
N SER A 124 21.60 20.87 3.98
CA SER A 124 22.12 20.15 2.78
C SER A 124 21.65 18.69 2.60
N ALA A 125 21.17 18.01 3.65
CA ALA A 125 20.86 16.57 3.56
C ALA A 125 19.35 16.27 3.38
N THR A 126 18.48 17.09 3.94
CA THR A 126 17.02 16.86 3.94
C THR A 126 16.39 17.09 2.56
N ASP A 127 16.91 18.06 1.81
CA ASP A 127 16.36 18.42 0.49
C ASP A 127 16.74 17.40 -0.59
N GLU A 128 17.95 16.83 -0.52
CA GLU A 128 18.38 15.79 -1.45
C GLU A 128 17.59 14.49 -1.22
N ASN A 129 17.36 14.11 0.04
CA ASN A 129 16.53 12.97 0.41
C ASN A 129 15.07 13.14 -0.01
N ALA A 130 14.52 14.36 0.06
CA ALA A 130 13.17 14.66 -0.40
C ALA A 130 13.03 14.56 -1.93
N VAL A 131 14.02 15.07 -2.68
CA VAL A 131 14.06 14.94 -4.15
C VAL A 131 14.20 13.48 -4.58
N LEU A 132 15.03 12.71 -3.87
CA LEU A 132 15.21 11.28 -4.12
C LEU A 132 13.93 10.49 -3.84
N LEU A 133 13.18 10.82 -2.79
CA LEU A 133 11.87 10.23 -2.53
C LEU A 133 10.86 10.58 -3.63
N ASP A 134 10.80 11.85 -4.05
CA ASP A 134 9.92 12.29 -5.14
C ASP A 134 10.26 11.57 -6.45
N TYR A 135 11.54 11.36 -6.71
CA TYR A 135 12.02 10.55 -7.83
C TYR A 135 11.51 9.11 -7.73
N TYR A 136 11.78 8.40 -6.62
CA TYR A 136 11.37 7.01 -6.50
C TYR A 136 9.85 6.84 -6.56
N THR A 137 9.09 7.68 -5.85
CA THR A 137 7.61 7.63 -5.89
C THR A 137 7.06 7.81 -7.29
N LYS A 138 7.66 8.68 -8.11
CA LYS A 138 7.28 8.84 -9.53
C LYS A 138 7.72 7.67 -10.39
N THR A 139 8.94 7.15 -10.22
CA THR A 139 9.38 5.95 -10.95
C THR A 139 8.47 4.76 -10.67
N ILE A 140 8.08 4.55 -9.42
CA ILE A 140 7.13 3.51 -9.01
C ILE A 140 5.78 3.73 -9.69
N HIS A 141 5.26 4.96 -9.67
CA HIS A 141 4.01 5.27 -10.35
C HIS A 141 4.06 4.98 -11.86
N TYR A 142 5.21 5.17 -12.53
CA TYR A 142 5.36 4.77 -13.93
C TYR A 142 5.26 3.25 -14.12
N TYR A 143 5.83 2.45 -13.22
CA TYR A 143 5.67 1.00 -13.29
C TYR A 143 4.25 0.54 -12.97
N ASP A 144 3.58 1.19 -12.02
CA ASP A 144 2.17 0.94 -11.69
C ASP A 144 1.26 1.18 -12.90
N LEU A 145 1.47 2.27 -13.64
CA LEU A 145 0.70 2.60 -14.86
C LEU A 145 0.87 1.56 -15.97
N ASN A 146 2.07 0.98 -16.07
CA ASN A 146 2.38 -0.02 -17.09
C ASN A 146 2.04 -1.46 -16.64
N GLY A 147 1.52 -1.63 -15.41
CA GLY A 147 1.08 -2.93 -14.87
C GLY A 147 2.21 -3.83 -14.36
N ASN A 148 3.46 -3.37 -14.36
CA ASN A 148 4.64 -4.15 -13.98
C ASN A 148 5.00 -3.94 -12.50
N LEU A 149 4.20 -4.53 -11.60
CA LEU A 149 4.33 -4.35 -10.15
C LEU A 149 5.58 -5.01 -9.55
N GLU A 150 6.07 -6.11 -10.13
CA GLU A 150 7.27 -6.80 -9.64
C GLU A 150 8.53 -5.94 -9.80
N ALA A 151 8.64 -5.23 -10.92
CA ALA A 151 9.71 -4.26 -11.17
C ALA A 151 9.68 -3.08 -10.18
N ALA A 152 8.47 -2.62 -9.85
CA ALA A 152 8.27 -1.58 -8.84
C ALA A 152 8.77 -2.03 -7.46
N ILE A 153 8.49 -3.28 -7.08
CA ILE A 153 8.96 -3.86 -5.82
C ILE A 153 10.48 -3.92 -5.76
N GLU A 154 11.13 -4.41 -6.82
CA GLU A 154 12.59 -4.50 -6.88
C GLU A 154 13.24 -3.11 -6.75
N LEU A 155 12.67 -2.09 -7.40
CA LEU A 155 13.13 -0.72 -7.28
C LEU A 155 12.97 -0.18 -5.85
N ILE A 156 11.86 -0.46 -5.18
CA ILE A 156 11.64 -0.04 -3.78
C ILE A 156 12.64 -0.73 -2.85
N GLN A 157 12.85 -2.05 -3.00
CA GLN A 157 13.82 -2.79 -2.18
C GLN A 157 15.23 -2.25 -2.37
N ASN A 158 15.64 -2.00 -3.61
CA ASN A 158 16.93 -1.40 -3.93
C ASN A 158 17.07 0.03 -3.37
N ALA A 159 16.00 0.82 -3.42
CA ALA A 159 15.98 2.16 -2.82
C ALA A 159 16.17 2.09 -1.29
N LEU A 160 15.45 1.18 -0.62
CA LEU A 160 15.57 0.99 0.84
C LEU A 160 16.96 0.52 1.27
N LEU A 161 17.65 -0.29 0.45
CA LEU A 161 19.02 -0.75 0.73
C LEU A 161 20.07 0.35 0.49
N LYS A 162 19.92 1.12 -0.59
CA LYS A 162 20.94 2.10 -1.04
C LYS A 162 20.84 3.44 -0.32
N CYS A 163 19.67 3.84 0.15
CA CYS A 163 19.40 5.21 0.56
C CYS A 163 19.06 5.33 2.05
N GLN A 164 19.71 6.27 2.74
CA GLN A 164 19.38 6.63 4.12
C GLN A 164 18.21 7.63 4.12
N PHE A 165 16.99 7.10 3.98
CA PHE A 165 15.78 7.91 4.07
C PHE A 165 15.42 8.27 5.51
N ASP A 166 14.82 9.45 5.68
CA ASP A 166 14.14 9.85 6.91
C ASP A 166 13.03 8.86 7.30
N TYR A 167 12.70 8.79 8.58
CA TYR A 167 11.68 7.88 9.11
C TYR A 167 10.34 7.97 8.35
N LYS A 168 9.86 9.20 8.10
CA LYS A 168 8.59 9.47 7.40
C LYS A 168 8.65 9.06 5.92
N SER A 169 9.81 9.17 5.31
CA SER A 169 10.04 8.81 3.90
C SER A 169 10.11 7.29 3.72
N LYS A 170 10.75 6.58 4.66
CA LYS A 170 10.74 5.11 4.71
C LYS A 170 9.33 4.56 4.86
N SER A 171 8.55 5.12 5.79
CA SER A 171 7.16 4.72 6.01
C SER A 171 6.31 4.81 4.75
N LYS A 172 6.41 5.91 4.00
CA LYS A 172 5.71 6.05 2.70
C LYS A 172 6.11 4.97 1.70
N LEU A 173 7.40 4.66 1.59
CA LEU A 173 7.88 3.60 0.70
C LEU A 173 7.36 2.22 1.13
N TYR A 174 7.34 1.92 2.43
CA TYR A 174 6.73 0.69 2.94
C TYR A 174 5.22 0.62 2.66
N CYS A 175 4.49 1.73 2.72
CA CYS A 175 3.07 1.76 2.34
C CYS A 175 2.86 1.45 0.85
N ILE A 176 3.72 1.98 -0.02
CA ILE A 176 3.67 1.70 -1.47
C ILE A 176 4.05 0.24 -1.73
N LEU A 177 5.10 -0.26 -1.07
CA LEU A 177 5.53 -1.66 -1.14
C LEU A 177 4.44 -2.63 -0.66
N PHE A 178 3.77 -2.29 0.44
CA PHE A 178 2.64 -3.04 0.95
C PHE A 178 1.52 -3.12 -0.08
N LYS A 179 1.17 -1.97 -0.69
CA LYS A 179 0.13 -1.91 -1.72
C LYS A 179 0.48 -2.77 -2.93
N SER A 180 1.72 -2.71 -3.43
CA SER A 180 2.13 -3.52 -4.59
C SER A 180 2.13 -5.01 -4.28
N TYR A 181 2.53 -5.45 -3.08
CA TYR A 181 2.39 -6.84 -2.67
C TYR A 181 0.94 -7.30 -2.54
N MET A 182 0.05 -6.42 -2.06
CA MET A 182 -1.38 -6.71 -2.00
C MET A 182 -2.00 -6.85 -3.38
N ASP A 183 -1.60 -6.00 -4.33
CA ASP A 183 -2.07 -6.06 -5.72
C ASP A 183 -1.60 -7.34 -6.46
N LEU A 184 -0.47 -7.93 -6.03
CA LEU A 184 0.08 -9.20 -6.52
C LEU A 184 -0.36 -10.44 -5.71
N GLU A 185 -1.18 -10.27 -4.67
CA GLU A 185 -1.63 -11.32 -3.75
C GLU A 185 -0.51 -12.05 -2.97
N TYR A 186 0.67 -11.45 -2.82
CA TYR A 186 1.75 -11.98 -1.99
C TYR A 186 1.57 -11.58 -0.52
N PHE A 187 0.65 -12.25 0.19
CA PHE A 187 0.26 -11.88 1.56
C PHE A 187 1.38 -11.97 2.60
N ASP A 188 2.26 -12.98 2.52
CA ASP A 188 3.36 -13.15 3.48
C ASP A 188 4.34 -11.97 3.41
N LYS A 189 4.70 -11.58 2.18
CA LYS A 189 5.58 -10.43 1.91
C LYS A 189 4.91 -9.11 2.30
N ALA A 190 3.60 -8.98 2.02
CA ALA A 190 2.82 -7.83 2.45
C ALA A 190 2.82 -7.69 3.98
N TYR A 191 2.62 -8.80 4.71
CA TYR A 191 2.67 -8.81 6.17
C TYR A 191 4.05 -8.40 6.72
N ILE A 192 5.15 -8.93 6.17
CA ILE A 192 6.51 -8.53 6.56
C ILE A 192 6.74 -7.03 6.31
N SER A 193 6.28 -6.50 5.18
CA SER A 193 6.40 -5.07 4.86
C SER A 193 5.61 -4.17 5.82
N LEU A 194 4.43 -4.63 6.25
CA LEU A 194 3.61 -3.95 7.24
C LEU A 194 4.32 -3.93 8.60
N MET A 195 4.84 -5.07 9.06
CA MET A 195 5.55 -5.16 10.34
C MET A 195 6.83 -4.33 10.37
N SER A 196 7.50 -4.20 9.24
CA SER A 196 8.70 -3.38 9.06
C SER A 196 8.42 -1.87 9.09
N ASN A 197 7.15 -1.44 8.96
CA ASN A 197 6.82 -0.03 9.02
C ASN A 197 7.03 0.52 10.45
N THR A 198 7.78 1.62 10.52
CA THR A 198 8.14 2.32 11.77
C THR A 198 7.03 3.24 12.26
N ASP A 199 6.19 3.76 11.37
CA ASP A 199 5.12 4.71 11.73
C ASP A 199 3.87 3.97 12.16
N ILE A 200 3.47 4.15 13.42
CA ILE A 200 2.34 3.46 14.04
C ILE A 200 1.03 3.78 13.31
N GLU A 201 0.74 5.04 13.02
CA GLU A 201 -0.52 5.46 12.37
C GLU A 201 -0.69 4.83 10.98
N TRP A 202 0.35 4.87 10.16
CA TRP A 202 0.35 4.25 8.84
C TRP A 202 0.23 2.73 8.94
N LYS A 203 0.85 2.12 9.94
CA LYS A 203 0.71 0.70 10.24
C LYS A 203 -0.75 0.32 10.49
N LYS A 204 -1.51 1.11 11.27
CA LYS A 204 -2.95 0.87 11.51
C LYS A 204 -3.78 0.98 10.24
N ILE A 205 -3.51 1.99 9.41
CA ILE A 205 -4.21 2.21 8.14
C ILE A 205 -3.94 1.05 7.17
N CYS A 206 -2.68 0.67 7.01
CA CYS A 206 -2.27 -0.49 6.20
C CYS A 206 -2.92 -1.78 6.71
N LEU A 207 -2.95 -1.98 8.03
CA LEU A 207 -3.57 -3.15 8.66
C LEU A 207 -5.08 -3.22 8.38
N LYS A 208 -5.79 -2.09 8.51
CA LYS A 208 -7.22 -2.03 8.18
C LYS A 208 -7.49 -2.39 6.73
N ASN A 209 -6.65 -1.92 5.81
CA ASN A 209 -6.75 -2.25 4.39
C ASN A 209 -6.42 -3.74 4.14
N PHE A 210 -5.37 -4.26 4.78
CA PHE A 210 -4.98 -5.68 4.74
C PHE A 210 -6.14 -6.60 5.13
N ILE A 211 -6.72 -6.37 6.31
CA ILE A 211 -7.84 -7.15 6.83
C ILE A 211 -9.04 -7.05 5.91
N SER A 212 -9.35 -5.84 5.44
CA SER A 212 -10.50 -5.62 4.55
C SER A 212 -10.38 -6.41 3.25
N GLU A 213 -9.19 -6.42 2.64
CA GLU A 213 -8.93 -7.15 1.40
C GLU A 213 -8.95 -8.67 1.61
N LEU A 214 -8.29 -9.18 2.66
CA LEU A 214 -8.34 -10.60 2.99
C LEU A 214 -9.76 -11.10 3.28
N CYS A 215 -10.57 -10.29 3.97
CA CYS A 215 -11.97 -10.60 4.21
C CYS A 215 -12.80 -10.57 2.91
N ASN A 216 -12.52 -9.64 1.98
CA ASN A 216 -13.22 -9.58 0.69
C ASN A 216 -12.91 -10.80 -0.17
N GLN A 217 -11.66 -11.28 -0.14
CA GLN A 217 -11.21 -12.46 -0.89
C GLN A 217 -11.57 -13.79 -0.21
N ASN A 218 -12.27 -13.76 0.93
CA ASN A 218 -12.60 -14.92 1.76
C ASN A 218 -11.40 -15.76 2.22
N LYS A 219 -10.17 -15.21 2.18
CA LYS A 219 -8.92 -15.85 2.61
C LYS A 219 -8.73 -15.72 4.13
N SER A 220 -9.76 -16.09 4.88
CA SER A 220 -9.80 -15.95 6.34
C SER A 220 -8.86 -16.90 7.08
N GLU A 221 -8.52 -18.04 6.48
CA GLU A 221 -7.55 -19.00 7.03
C GLU A 221 -6.15 -18.38 7.13
N ILE A 222 -5.72 -17.71 6.07
CA ILE A 222 -4.44 -16.99 6.00
C ILE A 222 -4.41 -15.89 7.05
N LEU A 223 -5.50 -15.13 7.21
CA LEU A 223 -5.62 -14.09 8.25
C LEU A 223 -5.40 -14.65 9.66
N VAL A 224 -5.91 -15.85 9.93
CA VAL A 224 -5.79 -16.54 11.23
C VAL A 224 -4.44 -17.25 11.35
N SER A 225 -3.62 -17.35 10.31
CA SER A 225 -2.28 -17.96 10.42
C SER A 225 -1.20 -16.96 10.87
N PHE A 226 -1.37 -15.66 10.61
CA PHE A 226 -0.36 -14.64 10.91
C PHE A 226 -0.31 -14.21 12.38
N ASP A 227 0.87 -13.96 12.91
CA ASP A 227 1.08 -13.54 14.30
C ASP A 227 1.23 -12.01 14.40
N TYR A 228 0.20 -11.29 14.82
CA TYR A 228 0.22 -9.80 14.75
C TYR A 228 0.98 -9.09 15.88
N GLY A 229 1.51 -9.82 16.87
CA GLY A 229 2.24 -9.25 18.01
C GLY A 229 1.47 -8.12 18.71
N ASP A 230 2.08 -6.94 18.82
CA ASP A 230 1.50 -5.77 19.49
C ASP A 230 0.22 -5.22 18.82
N LEU A 231 0.03 -5.52 17.52
CA LEU A 231 -1.13 -5.08 16.76
C LEU A 231 -2.36 -5.98 16.96
N LEU A 232 -2.25 -7.09 17.69
CA LEU A 232 -3.36 -8.04 17.89
C LEU A 232 -4.63 -7.37 18.40
N ASN A 233 -4.51 -6.45 19.37
CA ASN A 233 -5.67 -5.72 19.90
C ASN A 233 -6.37 -4.87 18.83
N GLU A 234 -5.62 -4.28 17.92
CA GLU A 234 -6.18 -3.48 16.82
C GLU A 234 -6.85 -4.37 15.77
N VAL A 235 -6.26 -5.53 15.47
CA VAL A 235 -6.87 -6.54 14.59
C VAL A 235 -8.23 -6.96 15.15
N PHE A 236 -8.31 -7.26 16.46
CA PHE A 236 -9.57 -7.60 17.12
C PHE A 236 -10.60 -6.48 16.99
N ASN A 237 -10.22 -5.22 17.25
CA ASN A 237 -11.12 -4.09 17.16
C ASN A 237 -11.62 -3.85 15.72
N ILE A 238 -10.74 -3.95 14.73
CA ILE A 238 -11.09 -3.78 13.31
C ILE A 238 -12.05 -4.89 12.87
N LEU A 239 -11.75 -6.15 13.20
CA LEU A 239 -12.60 -7.29 12.86
C LEU A 239 -13.94 -7.22 13.57
N MET A 240 -13.98 -6.81 14.84
CA MET A 240 -15.21 -6.66 15.61
C MET A 240 -16.09 -5.56 15.02
N TYR A 241 -15.51 -4.38 14.75
CA TYR A 241 -16.24 -3.29 14.11
C TYR A 241 -16.81 -3.70 12.76
N ARG A 242 -16.02 -4.42 11.96
CA ARG A 242 -16.45 -4.90 10.65
C ARG A 242 -17.52 -6.00 10.76
N ALA A 243 -17.41 -6.91 11.73
CA ALA A 243 -18.42 -7.91 12.01
C ALA A 243 -19.74 -7.26 12.41
N LYS A 244 -19.71 -6.24 13.28
CA LYS A 244 -20.88 -5.42 13.68
C LYS A 244 -21.55 -4.72 12.49
N ALA A 245 -20.77 -4.25 11.52
CA ALA A 245 -21.29 -3.55 10.35
C ALA A 245 -21.87 -4.45 9.24
N ILE A 246 -21.49 -5.73 9.20
CA ILE A 246 -21.89 -6.67 8.15
C ILE A 246 -23.13 -7.47 8.57
N ASP A 247 -23.98 -7.79 7.60
CA ASP A 247 -25.16 -8.66 7.79
C ASP A 247 -24.74 -10.10 8.08
N LEU A 248 -25.25 -10.64 9.20
CA LEU A 248 -25.01 -12.00 9.71
C LEU A 248 -25.35 -13.12 8.73
N ARG A 249 -26.14 -12.83 7.69
CA ARG A 249 -26.52 -13.81 6.67
C ARG A 249 -25.41 -14.08 5.65
N THR A 250 -24.54 -13.10 5.44
CA THR A 250 -23.62 -13.07 4.30
C THR A 250 -22.21 -13.52 4.62
N ASN A 251 -21.71 -13.22 5.82
CA ASN A 251 -20.32 -13.50 6.14
C ASN A 251 -20.13 -13.86 7.63
N ASP A 252 -19.58 -15.05 7.89
CA ASP A 252 -19.36 -15.56 9.25
C ASP A 252 -18.09 -14.97 9.88
N LEU A 253 -17.93 -13.64 9.87
CA LEU A 253 -16.76 -12.97 10.46
C LEU A 253 -16.60 -13.27 11.96
N TYR A 254 -17.71 -13.50 12.67
CA TYR A 254 -17.66 -13.96 14.07
C TYR A 254 -16.94 -15.31 14.23
N ARG A 255 -17.05 -16.22 13.26
CA ARG A 255 -16.31 -17.51 13.30
C ARG A 255 -14.81 -17.30 13.10
N VAL A 256 -14.42 -16.39 12.20
CA VAL A 256 -13.01 -16.01 11.98
C VAL A 256 -12.44 -15.32 13.22
N LEU A 257 -13.20 -14.42 13.82
CA LEU A 257 -12.81 -13.71 15.02
C LEU A 257 -12.65 -14.67 16.21
N PHE A 258 -13.52 -15.68 16.29
CA PHE A 258 -13.42 -16.75 17.28
C PHE A 258 -12.21 -17.65 17.09
N SER A 259 -11.95 -18.12 15.87
CA SER A 259 -10.76 -18.96 15.61
C SER A 259 -9.46 -18.21 15.91
N LEU A 260 -9.40 -16.90 15.62
CA LEU A 260 -8.27 -16.07 15.96
C LEU A 260 -8.07 -15.96 17.49
N ASN A 261 -9.13 -15.73 18.25
CA ASN A 261 -9.04 -15.67 19.73
C ASN A 261 -8.64 -17.00 20.35
N ILE A 262 -9.13 -18.14 19.83
CA ILE A 262 -8.71 -19.48 20.29
C ILE A 262 -7.22 -19.68 20.07
N ARG A 263 -6.72 -19.36 18.87
CA ARG A 263 -5.30 -19.49 18.54
C ARG A 263 -4.43 -18.64 19.47
N CYS A 264 -4.85 -17.42 19.77
CA CYS A 264 -4.17 -16.53 20.72
C CYS A 264 -4.36 -16.94 22.20
N LYS A 265 -5.03 -18.06 22.49
CA LYS A 265 -5.37 -18.54 23.85
C LYS A 265 -6.18 -17.55 24.70
N ASN A 266 -6.84 -16.60 24.04
CA ASN A 266 -7.69 -15.61 24.69
C ASN A 266 -9.14 -16.14 24.79
N TYR A 267 -9.34 -17.18 25.60
CA TYR A 267 -10.62 -17.88 25.72
C TYR A 267 -11.75 -16.96 26.23
N ARG A 268 -11.45 -16.04 27.16
CA ARG A 268 -12.46 -15.08 27.64
C ARG A 268 -12.99 -14.18 26.53
N ARG A 269 -12.12 -13.63 25.68
CA ARG A 269 -12.53 -12.81 24.52
C ARG A 269 -13.25 -13.66 23.48
N ALA A 270 -12.79 -14.89 23.22
CA ALA A 270 -13.50 -15.81 22.33
C ALA A 270 -14.96 -16.07 22.78
N ALA A 271 -15.18 -16.28 24.08
CA ALA A 271 -16.52 -16.46 24.64
C ALA A 271 -17.40 -15.21 24.48
N LEU A 272 -16.84 -14.02 24.79
CA LEU A 272 -17.53 -12.73 24.60
C LEU A 272 -17.98 -12.55 23.15
N CYS A 273 -17.13 -12.85 22.18
CA CYS A 273 -17.44 -12.69 20.76
C CYS A 273 -18.55 -13.63 20.29
N MET A 274 -18.59 -14.87 20.79
CA MET A 274 -19.68 -15.81 20.50
C MET A 274 -21.00 -15.40 21.16
N TYR A 275 -20.93 -14.84 22.37
CA TYR A 275 -22.09 -14.31 23.06
C TYR A 275 -22.66 -13.05 22.37
N GLU A 276 -21.81 -12.16 21.88
CA GLU A 276 -22.23 -11.01 21.07
C GLU A 276 -22.94 -11.46 19.77
N CYS A 277 -22.38 -12.47 19.10
CA CYS A 277 -22.99 -13.08 17.91
C CYS A 277 -24.39 -13.64 18.23
N TYR A 278 -24.54 -14.32 19.37
CA TYR A 278 -25.85 -14.80 19.84
C TYR A 278 -26.85 -13.65 20.02
N LEU A 279 -26.47 -12.58 20.74
CA LEU A 279 -27.34 -11.43 20.99
C LEU A 279 -27.78 -10.75 19.68
N ARG A 280 -26.87 -10.60 18.72
CA ARG A 280 -27.20 -10.06 17.40
C ARG A 280 -28.11 -10.98 16.59
N LEU A 281 -27.83 -12.28 16.58
CA LEU A 281 -28.69 -13.27 15.91
C LEU A 281 -30.12 -13.27 16.49
N GLN A 282 -30.27 -13.01 17.79
CA GLN A 282 -31.58 -12.90 18.42
C GLN A 282 -32.38 -11.68 17.93
N ARG A 283 -31.69 -10.56 17.66
CA ARG A 283 -32.30 -9.30 17.23
C ARG A 283 -32.56 -9.24 15.73
N GLU A 284 -31.60 -9.66 14.91
CA GLU A 284 -31.59 -9.40 13.46
C GLU A 284 -32.20 -10.54 12.62
N VAL A 285 -32.22 -11.79 13.12
CA VAL A 285 -32.61 -12.96 12.32
C VAL A 285 -33.61 -13.85 13.05
N HIS A 286 -34.82 -13.91 12.52
CA HIS A 286 -35.87 -14.81 13.01
C HIS A 286 -35.95 -16.09 12.17
N GLY A 287 -36.26 -17.23 12.81
CA GLY A 287 -36.48 -18.51 12.16
C GLY A 287 -35.80 -19.70 12.85
N ILE A 288 -36.15 -20.91 12.41
CA ILE A 288 -35.64 -22.16 13.00
C ILE A 288 -34.13 -22.31 12.78
N ASN A 289 -33.62 -21.85 11.63
CA ASN A 289 -32.18 -21.90 11.34
C ASN A 289 -31.37 -20.93 12.19
N SER A 290 -31.92 -19.76 12.54
CA SER A 290 -31.25 -18.83 13.45
C SER A 290 -31.27 -19.34 14.89
N LEU A 291 -32.36 -19.97 15.34
CA LEU A 291 -32.42 -20.65 16.64
C LEU A 291 -31.35 -21.74 16.78
N LYS A 292 -31.16 -22.59 15.77
CA LYS A 292 -30.07 -23.59 15.75
C LYS A 292 -28.68 -22.96 15.81
N ARG A 293 -28.48 -21.81 15.16
CA ARG A 293 -27.21 -21.05 15.24
C ARG A 293 -27.01 -20.43 16.62
N GLN A 294 -28.06 -19.87 17.20
CA GLN A 294 -28.06 -19.29 18.55
C GLN A 294 -27.69 -20.35 19.60
N GLU A 295 -28.31 -21.53 19.53
CA GLU A 295 -27.99 -22.67 20.39
C GLU A 295 -26.50 -23.03 20.28
N LYS A 296 -25.98 -23.15 19.04
CA LYS A 296 -24.56 -23.43 18.81
C LYS A 296 -23.64 -22.34 19.38
N CYS A 297 -23.97 -21.05 19.21
CA CYS A 297 -23.20 -19.93 19.74
C CYS A 297 -23.17 -19.92 21.27
N LEU A 298 -24.30 -20.22 21.93
CA LEU A 298 -24.35 -20.35 23.39
C LEU A 298 -23.54 -21.55 23.88
N LEU A 299 -23.67 -22.70 23.20
CA LEU A 299 -22.94 -23.91 23.56
C LEU A 299 -21.43 -23.74 23.37
N THR A 300 -20.98 -23.09 22.30
CA THR A 300 -19.55 -22.78 22.12
C THR A 300 -19.07 -21.79 23.18
N CYS A 301 -19.85 -20.75 23.50
CA CYS A 301 -19.54 -19.80 24.56
C CYS A 301 -19.33 -20.51 25.92
N LEU A 302 -20.28 -21.36 26.32
CA LEU A 302 -20.20 -22.14 27.56
C LEU A 302 -18.98 -23.06 27.58
N ASN A 303 -18.71 -23.76 26.48
CA ASN A 303 -17.56 -24.65 26.37
C ASN A 303 -16.24 -23.88 26.49
N VAL A 304 -16.15 -22.68 25.91
CA VAL A 304 -14.95 -21.85 25.96
C VAL A 304 -14.77 -21.22 27.34
N LEU A 305 -15.85 -20.83 28.03
CA LEU A 305 -15.78 -20.35 29.41
C LEU A 305 -15.29 -21.44 30.37
N LYS A 306 -15.63 -22.72 30.12
CA LYS A 306 -15.08 -23.85 30.89
C LYS A 306 -13.57 -24.03 30.73
N LEU A 307 -12.98 -23.52 29.64
CA LEU A 307 -11.52 -23.53 29.44
C LEU A 307 -10.81 -22.38 30.17
N VAL A 308 -11.55 -21.37 30.64
CA VAL A 308 -11.04 -20.26 31.44
C VAL A 308 -10.97 -20.70 32.90
N ASP A 309 -10.01 -20.17 33.67
CA ASP A 309 -9.96 -20.37 35.10
C ASP A 309 -11.30 -20.02 35.76
N PRO A 310 -11.82 -20.85 36.69
CA PRO A 310 -13.16 -20.70 37.25
C PRO A 310 -13.37 -19.35 37.97
N LYS A 311 -12.29 -18.72 38.43
CA LYS A 311 -12.31 -17.38 39.07
C LYS A 311 -12.64 -16.25 38.09
N PHE A 312 -12.33 -16.43 36.80
CA PHE A 312 -12.49 -15.42 35.75
C PHE A 312 -13.48 -15.83 34.66
N ALA A 313 -14.17 -16.97 34.83
CA ALA A 313 -15.13 -17.54 33.89
C ALA A 313 -16.50 -16.85 33.94
N TRP A 314 -16.50 -15.52 33.83
CA TRP A 314 -17.70 -14.69 33.77
C TRP A 314 -17.57 -13.66 32.64
N ILE A 315 -18.71 -13.26 32.10
CA ILE A 315 -18.83 -12.27 31.03
C ILE A 315 -19.33 -10.97 31.65
N ASN A 316 -18.61 -9.88 31.41
CA ASN A 316 -19.09 -8.55 31.74
C ASN A 316 -20.00 -8.04 30.63
N LEU A 317 -21.22 -7.67 31.01
CA LEU A 317 -22.16 -7.02 30.10
C LEU A 317 -21.69 -5.62 29.66
N THR A 318 -20.82 -4.98 30.45
CA THR A 318 -20.19 -3.69 30.11
C THR A 318 -19.16 -3.79 28.99
N ASP A 319 -18.55 -4.96 28.80
CA ASP A 319 -17.51 -5.18 27.78
C ASP A 319 -18.13 -5.48 26.41
N LEU A 320 -19.42 -5.80 26.39
CA LEU A 320 -20.25 -5.72 25.20
C LEU A 320 -20.66 -4.26 25.11
N ASP A 321 -20.02 -3.48 24.23
CA ASP A 321 -20.54 -2.17 23.83
C ASP A 321 -21.95 -2.37 23.24
N LEU A 322 -22.94 -2.44 24.13
CA LEU A 322 -24.36 -2.38 23.87
C LEU A 322 -24.63 -0.94 23.44
N PRO A 323 -25.41 -0.73 22.37
CA PRO A 323 -25.94 0.60 22.10
C PRO A 323 -26.74 1.12 23.30
#